data_AF-A0A8D0FEA6-F1
#
_entry.id   AF-A0A8D0FEA6-F1
#
_cell.length_a   1.000
_cell.length_b   1.000
_cell.length_c   1.000
_cell.angle_alpha   90.00
_cell.angle_beta   90.00
_cell.angle_gamma   90.00
#
_symmetry.space_group_name_H-M   'P 1'
#
loop_
_entity.id
_entity.type
_entity.pdbx_description
1 polymer ?
#
loop_
_entity_poly.entity_id
_entity_poly.type
_entity_poly.pdbx_seq_one_letter_code
_entity_poly.pdbx_strand_id
1 'polypeptide(L)'
;MKGRLTCDQINAVVKGINKAVADKYKILHQPLKSMKPAARKLYHRFLEEETAETKGTFFVVEADIGEFTQLKVDKRFHAILTVLRHCHRVREIRGVGRIRYVIC
;
A
#
# COMPACT_ATOMS: atom_id res chain seq x y z
N MET A 1 -0.72 -3.58 -20.93
CA MET A 1 -1.38 -3.90 -19.64
C MET A 1 -0.91 -5.24 -19.12
N LYS A 2 -1.23 -6.40 -19.71
CA LYS A 2 -0.54 -7.65 -19.31
C LYS A 2 0.87 -7.79 -19.89
N GLY A 3 1.08 -7.50 -21.18
CA GLY A 3 2.40 -7.73 -21.81
C GLY A 3 2.87 -9.18 -21.60
N ARG A 4 4.11 -9.36 -21.12
CA ARG A 4 4.65 -10.68 -20.71
C ARG A 4 4.37 -11.05 -19.25
N LEU A 5 3.54 -10.29 -18.54
CA LEU A 5 3.18 -10.58 -17.15
C LEU A 5 2.30 -11.82 -17.08
N THR A 6 2.61 -12.74 -16.17
CA THR A 6 1.74 -13.89 -15.90
C THR A 6 0.75 -13.60 -14.78
N CYS A 7 -0.32 -14.38 -14.67
CA CYS A 7 -1.28 -14.25 -13.58
C CYS A 7 -0.61 -14.46 -12.22
N ASP A 8 0.35 -15.39 -12.12
CA ASP A 8 1.09 -15.63 -10.87
C ASP A 8 1.90 -14.40 -10.44
N GLN A 9 2.51 -13.71 -11.39
CA GLN A 9 3.27 -12.50 -11.13
C GLN A 9 2.36 -11.37 -10.64
N ILE A 10 1.17 -11.23 -11.22
CA ILE A 10 0.17 -10.26 -10.78
C ILE A 10 -0.34 -10.64 -9.37
N ASN A 11 -0.68 -11.90 -9.16
CA ASN A 11 -1.18 -12.42 -7.89
C ASN A 11 -0.15 -12.28 -6.76
N ALA A 12 1.14 -12.45 -7.04
CA ALA A 12 2.20 -12.22 -6.06
C ALA A 12 2.22 -10.76 -5.58
N VAL A 13 2.06 -9.79 -6.49
CA VAL A 13 1.97 -8.37 -6.13
C VAL A 13 0.70 -8.07 -5.35
N VAL A 14 -0.46 -8.61 -5.75
CA VAL A 14 -1.72 -8.46 -5.01
C VAL A 14 -1.58 -8.99 -3.59
N LYS A 15 -0.97 -10.17 -3.40
CA LYS A 15 -0.71 -10.74 -2.07
C LYS A 15 0.17 -9.82 -1.22
N GLY A 16 1.22 -9.24 -1.81
CA GLY A 16 2.09 -8.31 -1.10
C GLY A 16 1.38 -7.01 -0.70
N ILE A 17 0.61 -6.41 -1.61
CA ILE A 17 -0.20 -5.22 -1.30
C ILE A 17 -1.20 -5.52 -0.17
N ASN A 18 -1.92 -6.64 -0.25
CA ASN A 18 -2.87 -7.04 0.79
C ASN A 18 -2.19 -7.25 2.14
N LYS A 19 -0.99 -7.83 2.16
CA LYS A 19 -0.18 -7.96 3.38
C LYS A 19 0.19 -6.59 3.94
N ALA A 20 0.70 -5.67 3.11
CA ALA A 20 1.07 -4.34 3.56
C ALA A 20 -0.12 -3.56 4.13
N VAL A 21 -1.30 -3.67 3.50
CA VAL A 21 -2.56 -3.09 4.00
C VAL A 21 -2.92 -3.72 5.35
N ALA A 22 -2.95 -5.05 5.45
CA ALA A 22 -3.31 -5.73 6.68
C ALA A 22 -2.38 -5.36 7.85
N ASP A 23 -1.07 -5.33 7.62
CA ASP A 23 -0.07 -5.00 8.64
C ASP A 23 -0.13 -3.52 9.04
N LYS A 24 -0.28 -2.59 8.08
CA LYS A 24 -0.47 -1.16 8.35
C LYS A 24 -1.70 -0.90 9.22
N TYR A 25 -2.86 -1.41 8.82
CA TYR A 25 -4.11 -1.14 9.53
C TYR A 25 -4.23 -1.92 10.84
N LYS A 26 -3.50 -3.03 11.00
CA LYS A 26 -3.31 -3.67 12.30
C LYS A 26 -2.60 -2.75 13.29
N ILE A 27 -1.57 -2.03 12.84
CA ILE A 27 -0.90 -1.02 13.69
C ILE A 27 -1.83 0.15 13.98
N LEU A 28 -2.54 0.69 12.97
CA LEU A 28 -3.47 1.82 13.18
C LEU A 28 -4.59 1.51 14.20
N HIS A 29 -5.07 0.27 14.24
CA HIS A 29 -6.12 -0.13 15.20
C HIS A 29 -5.58 -0.61 16.56
N GLN A 30 -4.26 -0.73 16.72
CA GLN A 30 -3.68 -1.15 17.99
C GLN A 30 -3.77 -0.01 19.03
N PRO A 31 -4.03 -0.29 20.33
CA PRO A 31 -3.99 0.74 21.36
C PRO A 31 -2.58 1.33 21.53
N LEU A 32 -2.43 2.66 21.47
CA LEU A 32 -1.12 3.35 21.53
C LEU A 32 -0.27 2.97 22.75
N LYS A 33 -0.91 2.73 23.91
CA LYS A 33 -0.27 2.32 25.16
C LYS A 33 0.44 0.96 25.06
N SER A 34 0.02 0.11 24.13
CA SER A 34 0.57 -1.24 23.92
C SER A 34 1.65 -1.30 22.84
N MET A 35 1.90 -0.19 22.12
CA MET A 35 2.83 -0.16 21.00
C MET A 35 4.27 -0.03 21.45
N LYS A 36 5.16 -0.80 20.80
CA LYS A 36 6.61 -0.62 20.87
C LYS A 36 7.03 0.68 20.14
N PRO A 37 8.20 1.27 20.45
CA PRO A 37 8.66 2.52 19.83
C PRO A 37 8.67 2.50 18.29
N ALA A 38 9.10 1.38 17.68
CA ALA A 38 9.11 1.22 16.23
C ALA A 38 7.69 1.27 15.62
N ALA A 39 6.73 0.56 16.22
CA ALA A 39 5.34 0.58 15.78
C ALA A 39 4.70 1.96 15.98
N ARG A 40 5.07 2.68 17.05
CA ARG A 40 4.61 4.05 17.30
C ARG A 40 5.15 5.03 16.25
N LYS A 41 6.41 4.90 15.82
CA LYS A 41 6.97 5.70 14.73
C LYS A 41 6.19 5.48 13.41
N LEU A 42 5.87 4.23 13.09
CA LEU A 42 5.05 3.90 11.93
C LEU A 42 3.63 4.47 12.05
N TYR A 43 3.01 4.34 13.22
CA TYR A 43 1.69 4.92 13.49
C TYR A 43 1.63 6.43 13.20
N HIS A 44 2.60 7.20 13.68
CA HIS A 44 2.67 8.64 13.38
C HIS A 44 2.87 8.93 11.90
N ARG A 45 3.76 8.19 11.23
CA ARG A 45 3.95 8.30 9.77
C ARG A 45 2.64 8.04 9.01
N PHE A 46 1.85 7.04 9.42
CA PHE A 46 0.58 6.74 8.77
C PHE A 46 -0.43 7.89 8.91
N LEU A 47 -0.48 8.53 10.08
CA LEU A 47 -1.35 9.70 10.30
C LEU A 47 -0.92 10.91 9.45
N GLU A 48 0.37 11.16 9.31
CA GLU A 48 0.91 12.22 8.43
C GLU A 48 0.61 11.97 6.95
N GLU A 49 0.46 10.69 6.58
CA GLU A 49 0.11 10.28 5.23
C GLU A 49 -1.38 10.38 4.93
N GLU A 50 -2.27 10.60 5.91
CA GLU A 50 -3.70 10.80 5.63
C GLU A 50 -3.96 12.14 4.91
N THR A 51 -4.94 12.15 4.02
CA THR A 51 -5.47 13.36 3.37
C THR A 51 -7.00 13.34 3.38
N ALA A 52 -7.63 14.45 3.01
CA ALA A 52 -9.09 14.50 2.86
C ALA A 52 -9.62 13.45 1.86
N GLU A 53 -8.83 13.12 0.84
CA GLU A 53 -9.21 12.15 -0.21
C GLU A 53 -9.03 10.69 0.20
N THR A 54 -8.29 10.40 1.27
CA THR A 54 -8.03 9.03 1.77
C THR A 54 -8.93 8.65 2.93
N LYS A 55 -9.67 9.62 3.48
CA LYS A 55 -10.59 9.41 4.59
C LYS A 55 -11.58 8.29 4.29
N GLY A 56 -11.63 7.29 5.18
CA GLY A 56 -12.52 6.15 5.07
C GLY A 56 -12.11 5.11 4.01
N THR A 57 -10.90 5.23 3.44
CA THR A 57 -10.38 4.28 2.46
C THR A 57 -9.16 3.53 3.00
N PHE A 58 -8.91 2.33 2.47
CA PHE A 58 -7.68 1.58 2.75
C PHE A 58 -6.62 1.93 1.70
N PHE A 59 -5.45 2.39 2.12
CA PHE A 59 -4.36 2.70 1.20
C PHE A 59 -2.99 2.38 1.77
N VAL A 60 -2.04 2.18 0.86
CA VAL A 60 -0.61 2.04 1.17
C VAL A 60 0.21 2.99 0.30
N VAL A 61 1.38 3.39 0.80
CA VAL A 61 2.40 4.11 0.02
C VAL A 61 3.57 3.18 -0.27
N GLU A 62 4.48 3.62 -1.14
CA GLU A 62 5.70 2.87 -1.47
C GLU A 62 6.50 2.44 -0.23
N ALA A 63 6.62 3.33 0.78
CA ALA A 63 7.31 3.01 2.03
C ALA A 63 6.66 1.83 2.78
N ASP A 64 5.34 1.65 2.69
CA ASP A 64 4.64 0.53 3.33
C ASP A 64 4.95 -0.80 2.62
N ILE A 65 5.09 -0.75 1.29
CA ILE A 65 5.47 -1.92 0.49
C ILE A 65 6.87 -2.38 0.89
N GLY A 66 7.82 -1.45 1.05
CA GLY A 66 9.18 -1.75 1.50
C GLY A 66 9.25 -2.22 2.96
N GLU A 67 8.40 -1.68 3.84
CA GLU A 67 8.37 -2.05 5.27
C GLU A 67 7.78 -3.46 5.49
N PHE A 68 6.69 -3.79 4.80
CA PHE A 68 5.90 -4.99 5.10
C PHE A 68 6.05 -6.14 4.11
N THR A 69 6.79 -5.92 3.02
CA THR A 69 6.92 -6.91 1.95
C THR A 69 8.34 -6.98 1.41
N GLN A 70 8.64 -8.04 0.67
CA GLN A 70 9.89 -8.18 -0.11
C GLN A 70 9.72 -7.70 -1.56
N LEU A 71 8.62 -6.99 -1.87
CA LEU A 71 8.38 -6.48 -3.21
C LEU A 71 9.28 -5.28 -3.49
N LYS A 72 9.86 -5.25 -4.68
CA LYS A 72 10.55 -4.09 -5.21
C LYS A 72 9.57 -3.21 -5.98
N VAL A 73 9.57 -1.92 -5.68
CA VAL A 73 8.79 -0.92 -6.42
C VAL A 73 9.58 -0.51 -7.66
N ASP A 74 9.53 -1.39 -8.66
CA ASP A 74 10.25 -1.23 -9.93
C ASP A 74 9.30 -1.06 -11.13
N LYS A 75 9.86 -0.97 -12.34
CA LYS A 75 9.07 -0.86 -13.58
C LYS A 75 8.02 -1.96 -13.72
N ARG A 76 8.31 -3.17 -13.24
CA ARG A 76 7.40 -4.32 -13.32
C ARG A 76 6.26 -4.18 -12.31
N PHE A 77 6.53 -3.71 -11.10
CA PHE A 77 5.50 -3.37 -10.13
C PHE A 77 4.53 -2.33 -10.69
N HIS A 78 5.02 -1.26 -11.32
CA HIS A 78 4.16 -0.24 -11.95
C HIS A 78 3.36 -0.79 -13.15
N ALA A 79 3.95 -1.68 -13.94
CA ALA A 79 3.22 -2.36 -15.01
C ALA A 79 2.05 -3.20 -14.46
N ILE A 80 2.26 -3.88 -13.32
CA ILE A 80 1.20 -4.64 -12.64
C ILE A 80 0.16 -3.70 -12.03
N LEU A 81 0.56 -2.59 -11.40
CA LEU A 81 -0.39 -1.58 -10.91
C LEU A 81 -1.29 -1.04 -12.04
N THR A 82 -0.76 -0.90 -13.25
CA THR A 82 -1.54 -0.49 -14.42
C THR A 82 -2.63 -1.52 -14.77
N VAL A 83 -2.32 -2.82 -14.63
CA VAL A 83 -3.33 -3.90 -14.76
C VAL A 83 -4.37 -3.79 -13.66
N LEU A 84 -3.94 -3.69 -12.40
CA LEU A 84 -4.84 -3.64 -11.25
C LEU A 84 -5.77 -2.43 -11.30
N ARG A 85 -5.28 -1.29 -11.77
CA ARG A 85 -6.07 -0.07 -11.98
C ARG A 85 -7.17 -0.27 -13.01
N HIS A 86 -6.88 -0.94 -14.11
CA HIS A 86 -7.88 -1.26 -15.11
C HIS A 86 -8.91 -2.27 -14.62
N CYS A 87 -8.49 -3.22 -13.78
CA CYS A 87 -9.39 -4.16 -13.13
C CYS A 87 -10.14 -3.54 -11.94
N HIS A 88 -10.06 -2.22 -11.73
CA HIS A 88 -10.71 -1.51 -10.62
C HIS A 88 -10.38 -2.11 -9.24
N ARG A 89 -9.16 -2.62 -9.05
CA ARG A 89 -8.68 -3.15 -7.77
C ARG A 89 -7.84 -2.16 -6.97
N VAL A 90 -7.20 -1.22 -7.66
CA VAL A 90 -6.36 -0.19 -7.06
C VAL A 90 -6.58 1.14 -7.77
N ARG A 91 -6.59 2.24 -7.02
CA ARG A 91 -6.57 3.62 -7.54
C ARG A 91 -5.36 4.37 -6.99
N GLU A 92 -4.79 5.26 -7.78
CA GLU A 92 -3.74 6.17 -7.32
C GLU A 92 -4.34 7.52 -6.92
N ILE A 93 -4.08 7.95 -5.69
CA ILE A 93 -4.26 9.35 -5.27
C ILE A 93 -2.87 9.99 -5.21
N ARG A 94 -2.68 11.09 -5.94
CA ARG A 94 -1.42 11.83 -5.98
C ARG A 94 -1.57 13.07 -5.11
N GLY A 95 -0.77 13.17 -4.05
CA GLY A 95 -0.67 14.35 -3.21
C GLY A 95 0.78 14.84 -3.13
N VAL A 96 1.03 15.87 -2.32
CA VAL A 96 2.35 16.49 -2.17
C VAL A 96 3.42 15.43 -1.88
N GLY A 97 4.25 15.15 -2.88
CA GLY A 97 5.42 14.26 -2.80
C GLY A 97 5.16 12.76 -2.62
N ARG A 98 3.91 12.27 -2.57
CA ARG A 98 3.61 10.85 -2.35
C ARG A 98 2.43 10.35 -3.19
N ILE A 99 2.54 9.12 -3.67
CA ILE A 99 1.46 8.38 -4.32
C ILE A 99 0.86 7.41 -3.31
N ARG A 100 -0.46 7.43 -3.20
CA ARG A 100 -1.24 6.53 -2.34
C ARG A 100 -1.98 5.53 -3.22
N TYR A 101 -1.71 4.26 -3.01
CA TYR A 101 -2.37 3.15 -3.67
C TYR A 101 -3.58 2.75 -2.84
N VAL A 102 -4.74 3.29 -3.20
CA VAL A 102 -6.03 3.03 -2.56
C VAL A 102 -6.58 1.71 -3.07
N ILE A 103 -7.01 0.85 -2.15
CA ILE A 103 -7.68 -0.42 -2.46
C ILE A 103 -9.16 -0.15 -2.73
N CYS A 104 -9.67 -0.73 -3.82
CA CYS A 104 -11.06 -0.62 -4.26
C CYS A 104 -11.87 -1.89 -3.99
#